data_AF-K1SJ96-F1
#
_entry.id   AF-K1SJ96-F1
#
_cell.length_a   1.000
_cell.length_b   1.000
_cell.length_c   1.000
_cell.angle_alpha   90.00
_cell.angle_beta   90.00
_cell.angle_gamma   90.00
#
_symmetry.space_group_name_H-M   'P 1'
#
loop_
_entity.id
_entity.type
_entity.pdbx_description
1 polymer ?
#
loop_
_entity_poly.entity_id
_entity_poly.type
_entity_poly.pdbx_seq_one_letter_code
_entity_poly.pdbx_strand_id
1 'polypeptide(L)'
;MLLLALVFYLKYEAPSDEQNFPMVMELLRAGEVREDDDSYVSPLDELFDRLEMVNPEHIALKYYRDYHSGSAKTLKSIQITLAARLEKFNLESLAGLTATDELDLPSLGEKKVALFALIPDNDTSFNFLVSILYTQLFQQLFYLADHKYGGSLPVHCHFIMDEFAN
;
A
#
# COMPACT_ATOMS: atom_id res chain seq x y z
N MET A 1 3.24 12.67 1.89
CA MET A 1 1.90 13.30 1.98
C MET A 1 0.97 12.67 0.97
N LEU A 2 1.22 12.81 -0.35
CA LEU A 2 0.36 12.22 -1.39
C LEU A 2 0.07 10.72 -1.21
N LEU A 3 1.09 9.86 -1.05
CA LEU A 3 0.86 8.42 -0.86
C LEU A 3 -0.08 8.11 0.32
N LEU A 4 0.07 8.81 1.44
CA LEU A 4 -0.81 8.64 2.60
C LEU A 4 -2.24 9.09 2.29
N ALA A 5 -2.40 10.20 1.58
CA ALA A 5 -3.72 10.67 1.14
C ALA A 5 -4.43 9.60 0.30
N LEU A 6 -3.74 9.04 -0.70
CA LEU A 6 -4.30 8.01 -1.58
C LEU A 6 -4.64 6.72 -0.80
N VAL A 7 -3.72 6.25 0.06
CA VAL A 7 -3.95 5.04 0.86
C VAL A 7 -5.10 5.23 1.85
N PHE A 8 -5.19 6.37 2.52
CA PHE A 8 -6.31 6.65 3.44
C PHE A 8 -7.62 6.81 2.71
N TYR A 9 -7.63 7.43 1.52
CA TYR A 9 -8.83 7.49 0.69
C TYR A 9 -9.33 6.08 0.40
N LEU A 10 -8.47 5.22 -0.17
CA LEU A 10 -8.86 3.85 -0.47
C LEU A 10 -9.29 3.06 0.76
N LYS A 11 -8.55 3.21 1.87
CA LYS A 11 -8.82 2.44 3.09
C LYS A 11 -10.20 2.73 3.70
N TYR A 12 -10.62 3.99 3.66
CA TYR A 12 -11.84 4.43 4.36
C TYR A 12 -13.04 4.63 3.43
N GLU A 13 -12.82 4.96 2.17
CA GLU A 13 -13.89 5.33 1.23
C GLU A 13 -14.10 4.30 0.10
N ALA A 14 -13.09 3.50 -0.26
CA ALA A 14 -13.19 2.54 -1.36
C ALA A 14 -13.60 1.13 -0.89
N PRO A 15 -14.29 0.36 -1.75
CA PRO A 15 -14.55 -1.06 -1.55
C PRO A 15 -13.29 -1.86 -1.23
N SER A 16 -13.41 -2.94 -0.44
CA SER A 16 -12.26 -3.74 0.01
C SER A 16 -11.41 -4.32 -1.12
N ASP A 17 -12.02 -4.64 -2.26
CA ASP A 17 -11.35 -5.15 -3.47
C ASP A 17 -10.56 -4.07 -4.24
N GLU A 18 -10.77 -2.80 -3.91
CA GLU A 18 -10.00 -1.67 -4.44
C GLU A 18 -8.88 -1.21 -3.48
N GLN A 19 -8.77 -1.80 -2.28
CA GLN A 19 -7.77 -1.40 -1.26
C GLN A 19 -6.38 -1.99 -1.52
N ASN A 20 -5.81 -1.68 -2.69
CA ASN A 20 -4.53 -2.25 -3.14
C ASN A 20 -3.65 -1.23 -3.88
N PHE A 21 -2.37 -1.57 -4.07
CA PHE A 21 -1.39 -0.71 -4.74
C PHE A 21 -1.69 -0.44 -6.22
N PRO A 22 -2.26 -1.38 -7.00
CA PRO A 22 -2.77 -1.08 -8.33
C PRO A 22 -3.75 0.10 -8.34
N MET A 23 -4.69 0.14 -7.40
CA MET A 23 -5.63 1.26 -7.30
C MET A 23 -4.97 2.56 -6.83
N VAL A 24 -3.96 2.49 -5.96
CA VAL A 24 -3.13 3.67 -5.63
C VAL A 24 -2.50 4.25 -6.90
N MET A 25 -2.05 3.40 -7.83
CA MET A 25 -1.47 3.83 -9.10
C MET A 25 -2.51 4.43 -10.04
N GLU A 26 -3.74 3.92 -10.05
CA GLU A 26 -4.85 4.54 -10.80
C GLU A 26 -5.19 5.94 -10.27
N LEU A 27 -5.32 6.09 -8.94
CA LEU A 27 -5.56 7.41 -8.35
C LEU A 27 -4.42 8.39 -8.63
N LEU A 28 -3.17 7.92 -8.61
CA LEU A 28 -2.00 8.74 -8.93
C LEU A 28 -2.05 9.24 -10.38
N ARG A 29 -2.45 8.38 -11.33
CA ARG A 29 -2.63 8.77 -12.75
C ARG A 29 -3.79 9.75 -12.94
N ALA A 30 -4.86 9.59 -12.17
CA ALA A 30 -6.02 10.46 -12.19
C ALA A 30 -5.75 11.88 -11.64
N GLY A 31 -4.60 12.10 -10.99
CA GLY A 31 -4.22 13.39 -10.40
C GLY A 31 -3.36 14.27 -11.30
N GLU A 32 -3.55 14.28 -12.62
CA GLU A 32 -2.70 15.05 -13.55
C GLU A 32 -2.51 16.52 -13.11
N VAL A 33 -1.26 16.99 -13.06
CA VAL A 33 -0.94 18.40 -12.78
C VAL A 33 -0.44 19.10 -14.05
N ARG A 34 -1.07 20.22 -14.40
CA ARG A 34 -0.70 21.06 -15.55
C ARG A 34 0.06 22.30 -15.07
N GLU A 35 1.25 22.53 -15.62
CA GLU A 35 2.11 23.66 -15.20
C GLU A 35 1.67 25.01 -15.79
N ASP A 36 0.95 24.99 -16.92
CA ASP A 36 0.54 26.19 -17.65
C ASP A 36 -0.96 26.52 -17.50
N ASP A 37 -1.66 25.78 -16.64
CA ASP A 37 -3.11 25.92 -16.43
C ASP A 37 -3.47 25.70 -14.96
N ASP A 38 -3.37 26.77 -14.17
CA ASP A 38 -3.73 26.78 -12.74
C ASP A 38 -5.24 26.57 -12.51
N SER A 39 -6.06 26.61 -13.55
CA SER A 39 -7.51 26.39 -13.46
C SER A 39 -7.92 24.94 -13.70
N TYR A 40 -6.98 24.09 -14.10
CA TYR A 40 -7.25 22.68 -14.34
C TYR A 40 -7.56 21.95 -13.03
N VAL A 41 -8.66 21.20 -13.06
CA VAL A 41 -9.08 20.31 -11.97
C VAL A 41 -9.03 18.89 -12.52
N SER A 42 -8.22 18.05 -11.91
CA SER A 42 -8.07 16.64 -12.27
C SER A 42 -9.21 15.78 -11.68
N PRO A 43 -9.47 14.58 -12.22
CA PRO A 43 -10.43 13.66 -11.61
C PRO A 43 -10.13 13.31 -10.16
N LEU A 44 -8.85 13.30 -9.75
CA LEU A 44 -8.47 13.12 -8.35
C LEU A 44 -8.86 14.35 -7.50
N ASP A 45 -8.71 15.56 -8.02
CA ASP A 45 -9.13 16.78 -7.33
C ASP A 45 -10.64 16.75 -7.06
N GLU A 46 -11.43 16.45 -8.09
CA GLU A 46 -12.90 16.32 -7.95
C GLU A 46 -13.30 15.23 -6.93
N LEU A 47 -12.50 14.16 -6.83
CA LEU A 47 -12.72 13.09 -5.87
C LEU A 47 -12.53 13.58 -4.43
N PHE A 48 -11.45 14.34 -4.18
CA PHE A 48 -11.17 14.92 -2.87
C PHE A 48 -12.10 16.09 -2.52
N ASP A 49 -12.52 16.88 -3.50
CA ASP A 49 -13.54 17.94 -3.31
C ASP A 49 -14.87 17.33 -2.87
N ARG A 50 -15.30 16.23 -3.49
CA ARG A 50 -16.51 15.50 -3.07
C ARG A 50 -16.36 14.92 -1.67
N LEU A 51 -15.18 14.38 -1.33
CA LEU A 51 -14.91 13.90 0.03
C LEU A 51 -15.00 15.04 1.05
N GLU A 52 -14.49 16.22 0.72
CA GLU A 52 -14.60 17.40 1.58
C GLU A 52 -16.06 17.81 1.84
N MET A 53 -16.92 17.74 0.82
CA MET A 53 -18.34 18.05 0.99
C MET A 53 -19.05 17.10 1.96
N VAL A 54 -18.60 15.85 2.05
CA VAL A 54 -19.20 14.82 2.92
C VAL A 54 -18.56 14.82 4.30
N ASN A 55 -17.22 14.89 4.37
CA ASN A 55 -16.44 14.83 5.59
C ASN A 55 -15.21 15.76 5.54
N PRO A 56 -15.37 17.04 5.91
CA PRO A 56 -14.29 18.02 5.88
C PRO A 56 -13.08 17.71 6.78
N GLU A 57 -13.25 16.84 7.77
CA GLU A 57 -12.20 16.47 8.73
C GLU A 57 -11.51 15.14 8.39
N HIS A 58 -11.82 14.55 7.23
CA HIS A 58 -11.27 13.28 6.80
C HIS A 58 -9.74 13.31 6.71
N ILE A 59 -9.07 12.28 7.25
CA ILE A 59 -7.60 12.24 7.33
C ILE A 59 -6.94 12.26 5.95
N ALA A 60 -7.53 11.59 4.95
CA ALA A 60 -7.03 11.62 3.58
C ALA A 60 -7.00 13.06 3.03
N LEU A 61 -8.04 13.85 3.31
CA LEU A 61 -8.15 15.24 2.87
C LEU A 61 -7.06 16.12 3.49
N LYS A 62 -6.74 15.92 4.78
CA LYS A 62 -5.65 16.64 5.46
C LYS A 62 -4.31 16.42 4.75
N TYR A 63 -3.96 15.16 4.48
CA TYR A 63 -2.75 14.82 3.75
C TYR A 63 -2.75 15.28 2.29
N TYR A 64 -3.93 15.32 1.65
CA TYR A 64 -4.07 15.78 0.28
C TYR A 64 -3.86 17.28 0.16
N ARG A 65 -4.48 18.08 1.05
CA ARG A 65 -4.27 19.53 1.15
C ARG A 65 -2.80 19.89 1.42
N ASP A 66 -2.16 19.15 2.32
CA ASP A 66 -0.73 19.35 2.60
C ASP A 66 0.12 19.12 1.35
N TYR A 67 -0.21 18.09 0.57
CA TYR A 67 0.41 17.86 -0.74
C TYR A 67 0.13 19.02 -1.70
N HIS A 68 -1.13 19.45 -1.85
CA HIS A 68 -1.59 20.52 -2.75
C HIS A 68 -1.13 21.93 -2.42
N SER A 69 -0.48 22.14 -1.28
CA SER A 69 0.06 23.45 -0.88
C SER A 69 1.27 23.92 -1.70
N GLY A 70 1.88 23.04 -2.51
CA GLY A 70 3.05 23.33 -3.33
C GLY A 70 2.75 23.89 -4.72
N SER A 71 3.78 24.42 -5.40
CA SER A 71 3.65 24.85 -6.80
C SER A 71 3.39 23.67 -7.76
N ALA A 72 2.72 23.90 -8.89
CA ALA A 72 2.44 22.85 -9.90
C ALA A 72 3.70 22.04 -10.27
N LYS A 73 4.85 22.70 -10.47
CA LYS A 73 6.13 22.06 -10.73
C LYS A 73 6.59 21.13 -9.60
N THR A 74 6.38 21.54 -8.34
CA THR A 74 6.68 20.72 -7.16
C THR A 74 5.74 19.52 -7.07
N LEU A 75 4.43 19.73 -7.27
CA LEU A 75 3.43 18.66 -7.23
C LEU A 75 3.74 17.57 -8.27
N LYS A 76 4.08 17.97 -9.49
CA LYS A 76 4.47 17.05 -10.57
C LYS A 76 5.75 16.28 -10.25
N SER A 77 6.75 16.92 -9.65
CA SER A 77 7.98 16.24 -9.20
C SER A 77 7.70 15.19 -8.12
N ILE A 78 6.79 15.48 -7.18
CA ILE A 78 6.33 14.53 -6.16
C ILE A 78 5.65 13.33 -6.82
N GLN A 79 4.74 13.57 -7.78
CA GLN A 79 4.03 12.51 -8.50
C GLN A 79 4.98 11.61 -9.29
N ILE A 80 5.92 12.18 -10.03
CA ILE A 80 6.92 11.41 -10.79
C ILE A 80 7.75 10.54 -9.85
N THR A 81 8.19 11.09 -8.73
CA THR A 81 8.98 10.35 -7.74
C THR A 81 8.17 9.20 -7.13
N LEU A 82 6.90 9.45 -6.83
CA LEU A 82 6.01 8.42 -6.28
C LEU A 82 5.73 7.32 -7.32
N ALA A 83 5.43 7.69 -8.56
CA ALA A 83 5.18 6.76 -9.65
C ALA A 83 6.38 5.85 -9.90
N ALA A 84 7.60 6.41 -9.95
CA ALA A 84 8.82 5.62 -10.13
C ALA A 84 9.07 4.63 -8.98
N ARG A 85 8.75 5.01 -7.73
CA ARG A 85 8.90 4.11 -6.57
C ARG A 85 7.87 2.98 -6.57
N LEU A 86 6.70 3.20 -7.17
CA LEU A 86 5.61 2.25 -7.21
C LEU A 86 5.46 1.55 -8.56
N GLU A 87 6.33 1.84 -9.53
CA GLU A 87 6.24 1.36 -10.91
C GLU A 87 6.12 -0.16 -11.01
N LYS A 88 6.80 -0.90 -10.12
CA LYS A 88 6.74 -2.36 -10.09
C LYS A 88 5.31 -2.90 -9.94
N PHE A 89 4.42 -2.17 -9.25
CA PHE A 89 3.02 -2.56 -9.08
C PHE A 89 2.17 -2.36 -10.35
N ASN A 90 2.69 -1.73 -11.40
CA ASN A 90 2.05 -1.69 -12.71
C ASN A 90 2.26 -2.99 -13.51
N LEU A 91 3.20 -3.85 -13.12
CA LEU A 91 3.40 -5.13 -13.79
C LEU A 91 2.17 -6.02 -13.53
N GLU A 92 1.53 -6.51 -14.58
CA GLU A 92 0.29 -7.31 -14.48
C GLU A 92 0.43 -8.48 -13.50
N SER A 93 1.59 -9.15 -13.51
CA SER A 93 1.91 -10.23 -12.58
C SER A 93 1.91 -9.78 -11.12
N LEU A 94 2.47 -8.61 -10.83
CA LEU A 94 2.54 -8.09 -9.47
C LEU A 94 1.21 -7.47 -9.04
N ALA A 95 0.54 -6.76 -9.95
CA ALA A 95 -0.78 -6.22 -9.71
C ALA A 95 -1.75 -7.35 -9.34
N GLY A 96 -1.75 -8.44 -10.12
CA GLY A 96 -2.56 -9.62 -9.83
C GLY A 96 -2.21 -10.26 -8.49
N LEU A 97 -0.92 -10.39 -8.16
CA LEU A 97 -0.47 -10.96 -6.87
C LEU A 97 -0.90 -10.11 -5.66
N THR A 98 -1.05 -8.80 -5.82
CA THR A 98 -1.29 -7.85 -4.71
C THR A 98 -2.68 -7.23 -4.72
N ALA A 99 -3.56 -7.67 -5.62
CA ALA A 99 -4.92 -7.14 -5.77
C ALA A 99 -5.84 -7.54 -4.60
N THR A 100 -5.71 -8.76 -4.09
CA THR A 100 -6.57 -9.32 -3.04
C THR A 100 -5.72 -10.01 -1.99
N ASP A 101 -6.03 -9.74 -0.71
CA ASP A 101 -5.38 -10.44 0.40
C ASP A 101 -6.04 -11.81 0.63
N GLU A 102 -5.31 -12.87 0.28
CA GLU A 102 -5.69 -14.26 0.51
C GLU A 102 -4.78 -14.96 1.53
N LEU A 103 -3.75 -14.26 2.04
CA LEU A 103 -2.72 -14.89 2.87
C LEU A 103 -3.18 -15.13 4.31
N ASP A 104 -4.05 -14.26 4.84
CA ASP A 104 -4.53 -14.31 6.23
C ASP A 104 -3.38 -14.59 7.20
N LEU A 105 -2.34 -13.74 7.16
CA LEU A 105 -1.09 -13.93 7.90
C LEU A 105 -1.28 -14.25 9.41
N PRO A 106 -2.27 -13.66 10.11
CA PRO A 106 -2.59 -14.04 11.49
C PRO A 106 -2.82 -15.54 11.69
N SER A 107 -3.39 -16.22 10.71
CA SER A 107 -3.74 -17.63 10.80
C SER A 107 -2.56 -18.56 11.04
N LEU A 108 -1.34 -18.18 10.64
CA LEU A 108 -0.13 -18.99 10.84
C LEU A 108 0.15 -19.23 12.33
N GLY A 109 -0.23 -18.29 13.20
CA GLY A 109 -0.07 -18.41 14.66
C GLY A 109 -1.25 -19.08 15.37
N GLU A 110 -2.38 -19.27 14.70
CA GLU A 110 -3.66 -19.67 15.31
C GLU A 110 -4.12 -21.07 14.90
N LYS A 111 -3.77 -21.51 13.69
CA LYS A 111 -4.08 -22.85 13.15
C LYS A 111 -2.91 -23.39 12.35
N LYS A 112 -2.94 -24.69 12.04
CA LYS A 112 -1.88 -25.33 11.25
C LYS A 112 -1.97 -24.86 9.79
N VAL A 113 -1.00 -24.05 9.37
CA VAL A 113 -0.85 -23.50 8.00
C VAL A 113 0.59 -23.68 7.55
N ALA A 114 0.81 -23.88 6.25
CA ALA A 114 2.13 -23.84 5.64
C ALA A 114 2.15 -22.78 4.55
N LEU A 115 3.11 -21.85 4.63
CA LEU A 115 3.33 -20.80 3.64
C LEU A 115 4.67 -21.07 2.95
N PHE A 116 4.64 -21.11 1.61
CA PHE A 116 5.83 -21.29 0.79
C PHE A 116 6.08 -20.01 -0.01
N ALA A 117 7.21 -19.36 0.23
CA ALA A 117 7.69 -18.24 -0.58
C ALA A 117 8.71 -18.78 -1.60
N LEU A 118 8.30 -18.87 -2.86
CA LEU A 118 9.19 -19.30 -3.95
C LEU A 118 9.87 -18.09 -4.55
N ILE A 119 11.17 -17.97 -4.32
CA ILE A 119 11.98 -16.80 -4.70
C ILE A 119 12.97 -17.25 -5.78
N PRO A 120 13.00 -16.60 -6.96
CA PRO A 120 14.04 -16.85 -7.95
C PRO A 120 15.42 -16.50 -7.38
N ASP A 121 16.40 -17.39 -7.55
CA ASP A 121 17.79 -17.20 -7.11
C ASP A 121 18.57 -16.22 -8.01
N ASN A 122 18.15 -16.09 -9.26
CA ASN A 122 18.82 -15.31 -10.29
C ASN A 122 18.23 -13.91 -10.52
N ASP A 123 17.07 -13.59 -9.93
CA ASP A 123 16.36 -12.32 -10.15
C ASP A 123 15.94 -11.67 -8.82
N THR A 124 16.61 -10.58 -8.49
CA THR A 124 16.37 -9.81 -7.26
C THR A 124 15.28 -8.75 -7.41
N SER A 125 14.65 -8.63 -8.58
CA SER A 125 13.68 -7.58 -8.90
C SER A 125 12.50 -7.53 -7.92
N PHE A 126 12.10 -8.68 -7.37
CA PHE A 126 10.94 -8.83 -6.49
C PHE A 126 11.28 -9.10 -5.02
N ASN A 127 12.56 -9.06 -4.64
CA ASN A 127 12.99 -9.31 -3.26
C ASN A 127 12.25 -8.42 -2.24
N PHE A 128 11.92 -7.20 -2.63
CA PHE A 128 11.17 -6.26 -1.76
C PHE A 128 9.81 -6.81 -1.31
N LEU A 129 9.12 -7.62 -2.13
CA LEU A 129 7.83 -8.21 -1.75
C LEU A 129 8.01 -9.25 -0.67
N VAL A 130 9.06 -10.06 -0.78
CA VAL A 130 9.44 -11.05 0.21
C VAL A 130 9.82 -10.34 1.51
N SER A 131 10.62 -9.26 1.42
CA SER A 131 10.96 -8.45 2.60
C SER A 131 9.72 -7.87 3.28
N ILE A 132 8.74 -7.37 2.51
CA ILE A 132 7.46 -6.87 3.04
C ILE A 132 6.68 -8.01 3.68
N LEU A 133 6.58 -9.17 3.01
CA LEU A 133 5.90 -10.36 3.53
C LEU A 133 6.47 -10.77 4.88
N TYR A 134 7.79 -10.92 5.00
CA TYR A 134 8.44 -11.27 6.27
C TYR A 134 8.19 -10.22 7.34
N THR A 135 8.34 -8.94 7.01
CA THR A 135 8.10 -7.85 7.96
C THR A 135 6.67 -7.89 8.49
N GLN A 136 5.68 -8.00 7.61
CA GLN A 136 4.27 -8.05 7.99
C GLN A 136 3.96 -9.32 8.79
N LEU A 137 4.46 -10.46 8.36
CA LEU A 137 4.25 -11.73 9.05
C LEU A 137 4.78 -11.68 10.48
N PHE A 138 6.02 -11.24 10.70
CA PHE A 138 6.56 -11.14 12.05
C PHE A 138 5.78 -10.12 12.90
N GLN A 139 5.46 -8.94 12.35
CA GLN A 139 4.69 -7.92 13.06
C GLN A 139 3.32 -8.45 13.51
N GLN A 140 2.60 -9.16 12.64
CA GLN A 140 1.31 -9.76 12.97
C GLN A 140 1.45 -10.82 14.06
N LEU A 141 2.43 -11.72 13.93
CA LEU A 141 2.64 -12.79 14.92
C LEU A 141 3.03 -12.23 16.30
N PHE A 142 3.91 -11.23 16.36
CA PHE A 142 4.25 -10.56 17.63
C PHE A 142 3.03 -9.85 18.22
N TYR A 143 2.29 -9.10 17.41
CA TYR A 143 1.08 -8.42 17.86
C TYR A 143 0.07 -9.40 18.47
N LEU A 144 -0.18 -10.53 17.82
CA LEU A 144 -1.08 -11.58 18.33
C LEU A 144 -0.58 -12.20 19.62
N ALA A 145 0.71 -12.56 19.69
CA ALA A 145 1.28 -13.12 20.90
C ALA A 145 1.10 -12.16 22.08
N ASP A 146 1.50 -10.90 21.93
CA ASP A 146 1.52 -9.93 23.03
C ASP A 146 0.11 -9.44 23.42
N HIS A 147 -0.76 -9.17 22.45
CA HIS A 147 -2.02 -8.47 22.69
C HIS A 147 -3.25 -9.39 22.75
N LYS A 148 -3.19 -10.58 22.14
CA LYS A 148 -4.33 -11.53 22.11
C LYS A 148 -4.11 -12.75 23.00
N TYR A 149 -2.87 -13.27 23.05
CA TYR A 149 -2.59 -14.57 23.69
C TYR A 149 -1.66 -14.51 24.90
N GLY A 150 -1.29 -13.31 25.37
CA GLY A 150 -0.58 -13.14 26.64
C GLY A 150 0.88 -13.58 26.62
N GLY A 151 1.55 -13.42 25.48
CA GLY A 151 3.00 -13.59 25.30
C GLY A 151 3.42 -14.82 24.49
N SER A 152 2.49 -15.66 24.04
CA SER A 152 2.80 -16.81 23.18
C SER A 152 1.65 -17.15 22.25
N LEU A 153 1.97 -17.55 21.01
CA LEU A 153 0.98 -17.99 20.04
C LEU A 153 0.39 -19.37 20.41
N PRO A 154 -0.89 -19.64 20.07
CA PRO A 154 -1.51 -20.96 20.23
C PRO A 154 -0.82 -22.08 19.45
N VAL A 155 -0.31 -21.76 18.25
CA VAL A 155 0.44 -22.68 17.40
C VAL A 155 1.86 -22.16 17.22
N HIS A 156 2.84 -23.02 17.47
CA HIS A 156 4.24 -22.68 17.28
C HIS A 156 4.55 -22.51 15.78
N CYS A 157 4.99 -21.31 15.41
CA CYS A 157 5.42 -20.99 14.05
C CYS A 157 6.90 -21.37 13.87
N HIS A 158 7.19 -22.26 12.91
CA HIS A 158 8.54 -22.62 12.53
C HIS A 158 8.87 -22.01 11.16
N PHE A 159 9.97 -21.27 11.09
CA PHE A 159 10.45 -20.65 9.87
C PHE A 159 11.69 -21.38 9.35
N ILE A 160 11.61 -21.83 8.11
CA ILE A 160 12.75 -22.37 7.36
C ILE A 160 13.02 -21.35 6.26
N MET A 161 14.11 -20.60 6.40
CA MET A 161 14.46 -19.51 5.50
C MET A 161 15.78 -19.83 4.81
N ASP A 162 15.69 -20.22 3.56
CA ASP A 162 16.86 -20.37 2.69
C ASP A 162 17.23 -18.99 2.11
N GLU A 163 18.52 -18.72 1.94
CA GLU A 163 19.04 -17.46 1.36
C GLU A 163 18.51 -16.15 2.02
N PHE A 164 18.24 -16.18 3.34
CA PHE A 164 17.59 -15.07 4.05
C PHE A 164 18.36 -13.73 4.07
N ALA A 165 19.68 -13.78 3.85
CA ALA A 165 20.56 -12.61 3.95
C ALA A 165 20.81 -11.89 2.61
N ASN A 166 20.18 -12.32 1.51
CA ASN A 166 20.38 -11.76 0.16
C ASN A 166 19.51 -10.54 -0.16
#